data_AF-A0A7G5LQR8-F1
#
_entry.id   AF-A0A7G5LQR8-F1
#
_cell.length_a   1.000
_cell.length_b   1.000
_cell.length_c   1.000
_cell.angle_alpha   90.00
_cell.angle_beta   90.00
_cell.angle_gamma   90.00
#
_symmetry.space_group_name_H-M   'P 1'
#
loop_
_entity.id
_entity.type
_entity.pdbx_description
1 polymer ?
#
loop_
_entity_poly.entity_id
_entity_poly.type
_entity_poly.pdbx_seq_one_letter_code
_entity_poly.pdbx_strand_id
1 'polypeptide(L)'
;MSATQQKSVYETILEWAKTRPLWQQDALRRIVVGGKLNDADIGELLLICLGRPRSDGSYVQPTPLAMEHLPSAQGNDSSITIASISAVTGANRLASGQTLPFVEDGLTIVYGDNGVGKSGYTRI
;
A
#
# COMPACT_ATOMS: atom_id res chain seq x y z
N MET A 1 -4.76 -10.93 29.72
CA MET A 1 -3.67 -10.55 28.80
C MET A 1 -4.32 -9.93 27.60
N SER A 2 -4.28 -8.61 27.46
CA SER A 2 -4.89 -7.92 26.32
C SER A 2 -4.00 -8.16 25.10
N ALA A 3 -4.57 -8.75 24.05
CA ALA A 3 -3.89 -8.88 22.77
C ALA A 3 -3.50 -7.49 22.28
N THR A 4 -2.20 -7.27 22.03
CA THR A 4 -1.73 -6.05 21.39
C THR A 4 -2.31 -6.04 19.99
N GLN A 5 -3.31 -5.19 19.75
CA GLN A 5 -3.85 -5.02 18.40
C GLN A 5 -2.72 -4.53 17.50
N GLN A 6 -2.43 -5.31 16.46
CA GLN A 6 -1.35 -5.01 15.53
C GLN A 6 -1.70 -3.73 14.78
N LYS A 7 -0.81 -2.74 14.80
CA LYS A 7 -1.03 -1.48 14.09
C LYS A 7 -1.13 -1.76 12.60
N SER A 8 -2.13 -1.16 11.97
CA SER A 8 -2.25 -1.16 10.52
C SER A 8 -1.07 -0.43 9.87
N VAL A 9 -0.85 -0.70 8.58
CA VAL A 9 0.14 0.02 7.78
C VAL A 9 -0.17 1.52 7.77
N TYR A 10 -1.46 1.90 7.72
CA TYR A 10 -1.90 3.29 7.72
C TYR A 10 -1.59 4.00 9.04
N GLU A 11 -1.82 3.36 10.20
CA GLU A 11 -1.46 3.92 11.50
C GLU A 11 0.05 4.07 11.66
N THR A 12 0.82 3.10 11.16
CA THR A 12 2.29 3.14 11.17
C THR A 12 2.82 4.30 10.34
N ILE A 13 2.26 4.51 9.13
CA ILE A 13 2.61 5.65 8.27
C ILE A 13 2.22 6.97 8.94
N LEU A 14 1.05 7.06 9.57
CA LEU A 14 0.58 8.27 10.24
C LEU A 14 1.48 8.65 11.43
N GLU A 15 1.90 7.68 12.25
CA GLU A 15 2.85 7.92 13.33
C GLU A 15 4.21 8.38 12.80
N TRP A 16 4.70 7.73 11.75
CA TRP A 16 5.94 8.15 11.11
C TRP A 16 5.83 9.57 10.52
N ALA A 17 4.71 9.91 9.88
CA ALA A 17 4.47 11.23 9.30
C ALA A 17 4.57 12.35 10.36
N LYS A 18 4.05 12.12 11.57
CA LYS A 18 4.14 13.10 12.68
C LYS A 18 5.58 13.46 13.08
N THR A 19 6.56 12.60 12.78
CA THR A 19 8.00 12.85 13.04
C THR A 19 8.67 13.72 11.97
N ARG A 20 7.96 14.04 10.88
CA ARG A 20 8.49 14.77 9.74
C ARG A 20 8.17 16.27 9.84
N PRO A 21 8.93 17.15 9.17
CA PRO A 21 8.58 18.57 9.05
C PRO A 21 7.19 18.78 8.42
N LEU A 22 6.53 19.90 8.74
CA LEU A 22 5.16 20.20 8.29
C LEU A 22 4.98 20.12 6.76
N TRP A 23 5.98 20.54 5.98
CA TRP A 23 5.93 20.44 4.52
C TRP A 23 5.87 18.98 4.05
N GLN A 24 6.57 18.06 4.74
CA GLN A 24 6.52 16.63 4.40
C GLN A 24 5.19 16.02 4.83
N GLN A 25 4.62 16.46 5.96
CA GLN A 25 3.31 16.02 6.39
C GLN A 25 2.23 16.43 5.37
N ASP A 26 2.27 17.66 4.85
CA ASP A 26 1.36 18.12 3.79
C ASP A 26 1.61 17.40 2.46
N ALA A 27 2.86 17.13 2.10
CA ALA A 27 3.19 16.34 0.91
C ALA A 27 2.59 14.93 0.98
N LEU A 28 2.72 14.25 2.12
CA LEU A 28 2.13 12.93 2.35
C LEU A 28 0.61 12.97 2.24
N ARG A 29 -0.04 13.99 2.81
CA ARG A 29 -1.49 14.21 2.67
C ARG A 29 -1.89 14.34 1.20
N ARG A 30 -1.20 15.18 0.42
CA ARG A 30 -1.48 15.36 -1.02
C ARG A 30 -1.32 14.05 -1.80
N ILE A 31 -0.31 13.24 -1.47
CA ILE A 31 -0.08 11.93 -2.11
C ILE A 31 -1.20 10.95 -1.76
N VAL A 32 -1.60 10.88 -0.50
CA VAL A 32 -2.67 9.96 -0.07
C VAL A 32 -4.01 10.32 -0.72
N VAL A 33 -4.35 11.61 -0.78
CA VAL A 33 -5.64 12.08 -1.29
C VAL A 33 -5.67 12.16 -2.83
N GLY A 34 -4.60 12.65 -3.45
CA GLY A 34 -4.54 12.96 -4.88
C GLY A 34 -3.64 12.04 -5.71
N GLY A 35 -2.94 11.10 -5.07
CA GLY A 35 -2.00 10.21 -5.73
C GLY A 35 -0.66 10.88 -6.03
N LYS A 36 -0.48 11.40 -7.24
CA LYS A 36 0.79 11.99 -7.67
C LYS A 36 0.79 13.50 -7.47
N LEU A 37 1.90 14.04 -6.98
CA LEU A 37 2.13 15.48 -6.94
C LEU A 37 2.35 16.01 -8.35
N ASN A 38 1.72 17.14 -8.67
CA ASN A 38 2.00 17.90 -9.89
C ASN A 38 2.98 19.06 -9.61
N ASP A 39 3.37 19.78 -10.65
CA ASP A 39 4.34 20.89 -10.53
C ASP A 39 3.86 22.02 -9.61
N ALA A 40 2.55 22.29 -9.57
CA ALA A 40 1.99 23.29 -8.67
C ALA A 40 2.08 22.84 -7.21
N ASP A 41 1.81 21.56 -6.92
CA ASP A 41 1.99 20.98 -5.59
C ASP A 41 3.44 21.09 -5.12
N ILE A 42 4.39 20.75 -6.00
CA ILE A 42 5.82 20.84 -5.71
C ILE A 42 6.21 22.29 -5.41
N GLY A 43 5.72 23.25 -6.20
CA GLY A 43 5.95 24.67 -5.98
C GLY A 43 5.45 25.15 -4.61
N GLU A 44 4.23 24.77 -4.24
CA GLU A 44 3.67 25.12 -2.92
C GLU A 44 4.43 24.46 -1.76
N LEU A 45 4.77 23.17 -1.89
CA LEU A 45 5.55 22.46 -0.88
C LEU A 45 6.93 23.09 -0.69
N LEU A 46 7.54 23.61 -1.76
CA LEU A 46 8.80 24.35 -1.70
C LEU A 46 8.64 25.68 -0.94
N LEU A 47 7.55 26.41 -1.16
CA LEU A 47 7.25 27.63 -0.38
C LEU A 47 7.09 27.32 1.11
N ILE A 48 6.37 26.24 1.47
CA ILE A 48 6.22 25.80 2.85
C ILE A 48 7.58 25.40 3.43
N CYS A 49 8.37 24.61 2.69
CA CYS A 49 9.70 24.13 3.11
C CYS A 49 10.67 25.29 3.38
N LEU A 50 10.67 26.31 2.52
CA LEU A 50 11.51 27.50 2.67
C LEU A 50 10.93 28.57 3.59
N GLY A 51 9.68 28.42 4.05
CA GLY A 51 8.98 29.44 4.82
C GLY A 51 8.82 30.75 4.06
N ARG A 52 8.56 30.70 2.74
CA ARG A 52 8.43 31.88 1.87
C ARG A 52 6.96 32.17 1.52
N PRO A 53 6.60 33.45 1.39
CA PRO A 53 5.29 33.82 0.87
C PRO A 53 5.23 33.61 -0.66
N ARG A 54 4.01 33.54 -1.17
CA ARG A 54 3.69 33.68 -2.59
C ARG A 54 4.00 35.11 -3.06
N SER A 55 3.93 35.33 -4.37
CA SER A 55 4.15 36.63 -5.01
C SER A 55 3.19 37.73 -4.53
N ASP A 56 2.00 37.34 -4.06
CA ASP A 56 0.99 38.24 -3.49
C ASP A 56 1.21 38.53 -2.00
N GLY A 57 2.28 38.01 -1.39
CA GLY A 57 2.59 38.17 0.03
C GLY A 57 1.87 37.17 0.96
N SER A 58 0.99 36.32 0.44
CA SER A 58 0.29 35.31 1.24
C SER A 58 1.18 34.10 1.54
N TYR A 59 1.02 33.48 2.70
CA TYR A 59 1.70 32.23 3.04
C TYR A 59 0.83 31.01 2.73
N VAL A 60 1.45 29.96 2.20
CA VAL A 60 0.81 28.66 2.10
C VAL A 60 0.78 28.03 3.48
N GLN A 61 -0.42 27.75 3.99
CA GLN A 61 -0.56 27.04 5.27
C GLN A 61 -0.46 25.53 5.03
N PRO A 62 0.49 24.82 5.66
CA PRO A 62 0.57 23.37 5.53
C PRO A 62 -0.60 22.69 6.22
N THR A 63 -1.17 21.67 5.59
CA THR A 63 -2.18 20.80 6.20
C THR A 63 -1.57 19.43 6.47
N PRO A 64 -1.29 19.08 7.73
CA PRO A 64 -0.71 17.78 8.08
C PRO A 64 -1.53 16.58 7.61
N LEU A 65 -0.86 15.45 7.36
CA LEU A 65 -1.54 14.16 7.23
C LEU A 65 -2.25 13.82 8.54
N ALA A 66 -3.50 13.37 8.42
CA ALA A 66 -4.39 13.06 9.53
C ALA A 66 -5.19 11.80 9.21
N MET A 67 -5.79 11.18 10.22
CA MET A 67 -6.52 9.91 10.07
C MET A 67 -7.68 10.01 9.07
N GLU A 68 -8.36 11.16 9.01
CA GLU A 68 -9.44 11.45 8.04
C GLU A 68 -9.00 11.43 6.58
N HIS A 69 -7.70 11.59 6.31
CA HIS A 69 -7.15 11.51 4.96
C HIS A 69 -6.85 10.08 4.52
N LEU A 70 -6.74 9.14 5.47
CA LEU A 70 -6.41 7.75 5.19
C LEU A 70 -7.69 6.99 4.87
N PRO A 71 -7.64 5.96 4.00
CA PRO A 71 -8.77 5.06 3.81
C PRO A 71 -9.20 4.50 5.17
N SER A 72 -10.48 4.62 5.49
CA SER A 72 -11.03 4.03 6.71
C SER A 72 -10.64 2.55 6.77
N ALA A 73 -10.00 2.12 7.85
CA ALA A 73 -9.76 0.71 8.15
C ALA A 73 -11.07 -0.10 8.39
N GLN A 74 -12.22 0.42 7.92
CA GLN A 74 -13.50 -0.28 7.90
C GLN A 74 -13.61 -1.28 6.74
N GLY A 75 -12.63 -1.31 5.83
CA GLY A 75 -12.48 -2.39 4.86
C GLY A 75 -11.64 -3.51 5.44
N ASN A 76 -12.27 -4.39 6.23
CA ASN A 76 -11.75 -5.68 6.71
C ASN A 76 -10.25 -5.71 7.05
N ASP A 77 -9.95 -5.56 8.34
CA ASP A 77 -8.67 -5.86 8.99
C ASP A 77 -8.22 -7.33 8.85
N SER A 78 -8.91 -8.13 8.02
CA SER A 78 -8.49 -9.47 7.65
C SER A 78 -7.52 -9.37 6.49
N SER A 79 -6.26 -9.67 6.73
CA SER A 79 -5.32 -10.05 5.67
C SER A 79 -5.97 -11.09 4.76
N ILE A 80 -6.08 -10.81 3.46
CA ILE A 80 -6.55 -11.80 2.48
C ILE A 80 -5.35 -12.65 2.09
N THR A 81 -5.37 -13.91 2.51
CA THR A 81 -4.36 -14.91 2.13
C THR A 81 -4.96 -15.86 1.11
N ILE A 82 -4.18 -16.18 0.08
CA ILE A 82 -4.55 -17.22 -0.89
C ILE A 82 -4.31 -18.57 -0.23
N ALA A 83 -5.38 -19.30 0.11
CA ALA A 83 -5.26 -20.63 0.71
C ALA A 83 -4.99 -21.73 -0.33
N SER A 84 -5.55 -21.61 -1.54
CA SER A 84 -5.33 -22.58 -2.61
C SER A 84 -5.74 -22.05 -3.99
N ILE A 85 -5.12 -22.57 -5.04
CA ILE A 85 -5.61 -22.46 -6.43
C ILE A 85 -6.14 -23.84 -6.85
N SER A 86 -7.42 -23.92 -7.20
CA SER A 86 -8.10 -25.17 -7.60
C SER A 86 -8.92 -24.99 -8.88
N ALA A 87 -9.41 -26.09 -9.44
CA ALA A 87 -10.34 -26.09 -10.59
C ALA A 87 -9.83 -25.32 -11.82
N VAL A 88 -8.50 -25.32 -12.04
CA VAL A 88 -7.90 -24.71 -13.22
C VAL A 88 -8.28 -25.54 -14.45
N THR A 89 -9.01 -24.94 -15.39
CA THR A 89 -9.43 -25.57 -16.65
C THR A 89 -9.09 -24.69 -17.84
N GLY A 90 -8.55 -25.28 -18.91
CA GLY A 90 -8.26 -24.54 -20.15
C GLY A 90 -7.11 -23.53 -20.06
N ALA A 91 -6.36 -23.51 -18.95
CA ALA A 91 -5.19 -22.64 -18.76
C ALA A 91 -3.89 -23.44 -18.91
N ASN A 92 -3.10 -23.13 -19.94
CA ASN A 92 -1.80 -23.77 -20.23
C ASN A 92 -1.90 -25.31 -20.32
N ARG A 93 -0.78 -26.02 -20.09
CA ARG A 93 -0.68 -27.48 -19.96
C ARG A 93 -0.89 -27.95 -18.52
N LEU A 94 -1.71 -27.25 -17.73
CA LEU A 94 -2.04 -27.68 -16.37
C LEU A 94 -3.04 -28.84 -16.43
N ALA A 95 -2.84 -29.86 -15.58
CA ALA A 95 -3.77 -30.97 -15.52
C ALA A 95 -5.08 -30.51 -14.90
N SER A 96 -6.20 -30.80 -15.57
CA SER A 96 -7.53 -30.44 -15.10
C SER A 96 -7.79 -31.02 -13.71
N GLY A 97 -8.36 -30.20 -12.82
CA GLY A 97 -8.74 -30.63 -11.47
C GLY A 97 -7.60 -30.63 -10.44
N GLN A 98 -6.39 -30.14 -10.80
CA GLN A 98 -5.33 -29.96 -9.81
C GLN A 98 -5.66 -28.84 -8.81
N THR A 99 -5.24 -29.05 -7.57
CA THR A 99 -5.30 -28.07 -6.48
C THR A 99 -3.89 -27.84 -5.94
N LEU A 100 -3.47 -26.57 -5.90
CA LEU A 100 -2.21 -26.12 -5.32
C LEU A 100 -2.51 -25.39 -4.00
N PRO A 101 -2.31 -26.02 -2.84
CA PRO A 101 -2.50 -25.37 -1.54
C PRO A 101 -1.29 -24.48 -1.18
N PHE A 102 -1.55 -23.45 -0.37
CA PHE A 102 -0.54 -22.58 0.21
C PHE A 102 -0.64 -22.65 1.74
N VAL A 103 0.50 -22.47 2.43
CA VAL A 103 0.48 -22.29 3.89
C VAL A 103 -0.07 -20.90 4.23
N GLU A 104 -0.96 -20.81 5.21
CA GLU A 104 -1.52 -19.54 5.68
C GLU A 104 -0.44 -18.65 6.30
N ASP A 105 0.47 -19.27 7.05
CA ASP A 105 1.64 -18.63 7.65
C ASP A 105 2.92 -19.35 7.20
N GLY A 106 3.83 -18.61 6.55
CA GLY A 106 5.16 -19.11 6.15
C GLY A 106 5.43 -19.01 4.66
N LEU A 107 6.34 -19.87 4.17
CA LEU A 107 6.79 -19.89 2.78
C LEU A 107 6.38 -21.19 2.09
N THR A 108 5.63 -21.09 1.00
CA THR A 108 5.32 -22.23 0.12
C THR A 108 6.33 -22.30 -1.02
N ILE A 109 7.09 -23.39 -1.13
CA ILE A 109 8.06 -23.61 -2.22
C ILE A 109 7.47 -24.62 -3.22
N VAL A 110 7.29 -24.20 -4.47
CA VAL A 110 6.80 -25.06 -5.56
C VAL A 110 7.98 -25.40 -6.49
N TYR A 111 8.29 -26.69 -6.61
CA TYR A 111 9.39 -27.18 -7.44
C TYR A 111 8.98 -28.44 -8.22
N GLY A 112 9.81 -28.83 -9.20
CA GLY A 112 9.56 -29.98 -10.07
C GLY A 112 10.26 -29.84 -11.43
N ASP A 113 10.16 -30.86 -12.28
CA ASP A 113 10.87 -30.90 -13.56
C ASP A 113 10.40 -29.86 -14.58
N ASN A 114 11.21 -29.63 -15.62
CA ASN A 114 10.81 -28.75 -16.71
C ASN A 114 9.59 -29.33 -17.45
N GLY A 115 8.62 -28.47 -17.76
CA GLY A 115 7.40 -28.85 -18.48
C GLY A 115 6.23 -29.33 -17.61
N VAL A 116 6.41 -29.48 -16.29
CA VAL A 116 5.33 -29.96 -15.38
C VAL A 116 4.29 -28.90 -14.97
N GLY A 117 4.33 -27.71 -15.58
CA GLY A 117 3.30 -26.69 -15.38
C GLY A 117 3.60 -25.60 -14.34
N LYS A 118 4.78 -25.59 -13.70
CA LYS A 118 5.18 -24.55 -12.72
C LYS A 118 4.96 -23.11 -13.21
N SER A 119 5.49 -22.79 -14.40
CA SER A 119 5.30 -21.46 -15.02
C SER A 119 3.85 -21.18 -15.44
N GLY A 120 3.01 -22.23 -15.55
CA GLY A 120 1.58 -22.10 -15.78
C GLY A 120 0.88 -21.58 -14.53
N TYR A 121 1.21 -22.10 -13.35
CA TYR A 121 0.68 -21.63 -12.07
C TYR A 121 1.11 -20.21 -11.72
N THR A 122 2.34 -19.80 -12.07
CA THR A 122 2.83 -18.43 -11.81
C THR A 122 2.08 -17.33 -12.58
N ARG A 123 1.37 -17.69 -13.67
CA ARG A 123 0.64 -16.73 -14.52
C ARG A 123 -0.81 -16.51 -14.09
N ILE A 124 -1.29 -17.33 -13.15
CA ILE A 124 -2.62 -17.24 -12.55
C ILE A 124 -2.50 -16.35 -11.32
#